data_AF-A0A931XDB5-F1
#
_entry.id   AF-A0A931XDB5-F1
#
_cell.length_a   1.000
_cell.length_b   1.000
_cell.length_c   1.000
_cell.angle_alpha   90.00
_cell.angle_beta   90.00
_cell.angle_gamma   90.00
#
_symmetry.space_group_name_H-M   'P 1'
#
loop_
_entity.id
_entity.type
_entity.pdbx_description
1 polymer ?
#
loop_
_entity_poly.entity_id
_entity_poly.type
_entity_poly.pdbx_seq_one_letter_code
_entity_poly.pdbx_strand_id
1 'polypeptide(L)'
;MKKFKILILNQASEEFEEAFEYYKEINPKIAKKFFNQTNIALNDLKKNPFYQIRYDDFRMKIVKKFPYIIHYIVDENSKNVTVYGIRNSYQNPDSYPKK
;
A
#
# COMPACT_ATOMS: atom_id res chain seq x y z
N MET A 1 -10.22 -21.50 3.23
CA MET A 1 -10.44 -20.03 3.24
C MET A 1 -10.15 -19.48 1.86
N LYS A 2 -11.13 -18.87 1.19
CA LYS A 2 -10.93 -18.23 -0.12
C LYS A 2 -10.08 -16.97 0.09
N LYS A 3 -8.88 -16.92 -0.49
CA LYS A 3 -7.95 -15.78 -0.38
C LYS A 3 -8.19 -14.82 -1.53
N PHE A 4 -8.14 -13.52 -1.26
CA PHE A 4 -8.14 -12.50 -2.31
C PHE A 4 -6.80 -12.50 -3.04
N LYS A 5 -6.82 -12.21 -4.34
CA LYS A 5 -5.61 -11.97 -5.14
C LYS A 5 -5.26 -10.49 -5.04
N ILE A 6 -4.00 -10.19 -4.76
CA ILE A 6 -3.49 -8.82 -4.81
C ILE A 6 -3.03 -8.52 -6.24
N LEU A 7 -3.52 -7.43 -6.81
CA LEU A 7 -3.06 -6.83 -8.05
C LEU A 7 -2.40 -5.50 -7.68
N ILE A 8 -1.13 -5.33 -8.01
CA ILE A 8 -0.39 -4.10 -7.71
C ILE A 8 -0.22 -3.35 -9.02
N LEU A 9 -0.70 -2.11 -9.09
CA LEU A 9 -0.48 -1.26 -10.26
C LEU A 9 0.98 -0.80 -10.32
N ASN A 10 1.47 -0.51 -11.52
CA ASN A 10 2.85 -0.04 -11.72
C ASN A 10 3.19 1.15 -10.82
N GLN A 11 2.28 2.13 -10.71
CA GLN A 11 2.45 3.28 -9.82
C GLN A 11 2.70 2.86 -8.35
N ALA A 12 1.96 1.87 -7.84
CA ALA A 12 2.15 1.40 -6.48
C ALA A 12 3.50 0.68 -6.28
N SER A 13 4.00 0.00 -7.33
CA SER A 13 5.33 -0.62 -7.32
C SER A 13 6.43 0.44 -7.34
N GLU A 14 6.30 1.48 -8.18
CA GLU A 14 7.24 2.60 -8.25
C GLU A 14 7.31 3.36 -6.91
N GLU A 15 6.16 3.70 -6.33
CA GLU A 15 6.08 4.36 -5.00
C GLU A 15 6.70 3.47 -3.90
N PHE A 16 6.55 2.15 -3.99
CA PHE A 16 7.19 1.22 -3.05
C PHE A 16 8.70 1.18 -3.22
N GLU A 17 9.20 1.11 -4.44
CA GLU A 17 10.63 1.07 -4.76
C GLU A 17 11.32 2.35 -4.30
N GLU A 18 10.72 3.51 -4.58
CA GLU A 18 11.22 4.81 -4.12
C GLU A 18 11.34 4.85 -2.58
N ALA A 19 10.28 4.44 -1.88
CA ALA A 19 10.28 4.38 -0.41
C ALA A 19 11.32 3.38 0.13
N PHE A 20 11.49 2.24 -0.54
CA PHE A 20 12.44 1.22 -0.15
C PHE A 20 13.89 1.71 -0.31
N GLU A 21 14.23 2.30 -1.45
CA GLU A 21 15.57 2.85 -1.70
C GLU A 21 15.87 4.01 -0.75
N TYR A 22 14.92 4.91 -0.49
CA TYR A 22 15.07 5.96 0.54
C TYR A 22 15.48 5.38 1.91
N TYR A 23 14.75 4.37 2.39
CA TYR A 23 15.10 3.75 3.68
C TYR A 23 16.41 2.96 3.64
N LYS A 24 16.82 2.47 2.47
CA LYS A 24 18.04 1.69 2.28
C LYS A 24 19.27 2.59 2.32
N GLU A 25 19.19 3.78 1.75
CA GLU A 25 20.22 4.82 1.86
C GLU A 25 20.46 5.23 3.32
N ILE A 26 19.38 5.34 4.11
CA ILE A 26 19.49 5.63 5.55
C ILE A 26 20.08 4.44 6.30
N ASN A 27 19.47 3.26 6.16
CA ASN A 27 19.91 2.03 6.79
C ASN A 27 19.25 0.80 6.16
N PRO A 28 20.02 -0.17 5.61
CA PRO A 28 19.47 -1.38 5.02
C PRO A 28 18.55 -2.20 5.96
N LYS A 29 18.77 -2.14 7.29
CA LYS A 29 17.88 -2.78 8.27
C LYS A 29 16.51 -2.12 8.35
N ILE A 30 16.42 -0.81 8.12
CA ILE A 30 15.14 -0.07 8.08
C ILE A 30 14.40 -0.42 6.79
N ALA A 31 15.07 -0.44 5.64
CA ALA A 31 14.47 -0.88 4.37
C ALA A 31 13.88 -2.29 4.47
N LYS A 32 14.63 -3.23 5.07
CA LYS A 32 14.12 -4.59 5.33
C LYS A 32 12.90 -4.60 6.24
N LYS A 33 12.87 -3.75 7.28
CA LYS A 33 11.69 -3.61 8.16
C LYS A 33 10.50 -3.04 7.39
N PHE A 34 10.70 -2.05 6.51
CA PHE A 34 9.66 -1.47 5.68
C PHE A 34 9.05 -2.54 4.75
N PHE A 35 9.88 -3.23 3.96
CA PHE A 35 9.45 -4.33 3.10
C PHE A 35 8.64 -5.39 3.85
N ASN A 36 9.11 -5.80 5.04
CA ASN A 36 8.41 -6.78 5.86
C ASN A 36 7.03 -6.28 6.33
N GLN A 37 6.94 -5.03 6.79
CA GLN A 37 5.66 -4.45 7.24
C GLN A 37 4.68 -4.27 6.09
N THR A 38 5.15 -3.84 4.92
CA THR A 38 4.33 -3.75 3.71
C THR A 38 3.79 -5.12 3.30
N ASN A 39 4.63 -6.16 3.31
CA ASN A 39 4.20 -7.53 3.03
C ASN A 39 3.19 -8.07 4.04
N ILE A 40 3.35 -7.76 5.32
CA ILE A 40 2.35 -8.10 6.35
C ILE A 40 1.01 -7.43 6.02
N ALA A 41 1.03 -6.14 5.68
CA ALA A 41 -0.18 -5.41 5.30
C ALA A 41 -0.86 -6.00 4.06
N LEU A 42 -0.10 -6.33 3.00
CA LEU A 42 -0.64 -6.98 1.80
C LEU A 42 -1.20 -8.39 2.09
N ASN A 43 -0.53 -9.16 2.94
CA ASN A 43 -1.01 -10.48 3.33
C ASN A 43 -2.26 -10.42 4.22
N ASP A 44 -2.44 -9.36 5.01
CA ASP A 44 -3.70 -9.10 5.70
C ASP A 44 -4.82 -8.85 4.70
N LEU A 45 -4.57 -8.06 3.64
CA LEU A 45 -5.56 -7.80 2.58
C LEU A 45 -5.97 -9.08 1.84
N LYS A 46 -5.05 -10.03 1.64
CA LYS A 46 -5.40 -11.35 1.07
C LYS A 46 -6.41 -12.13 1.92
N LYS A 47 -6.39 -11.92 3.24
CA LYS A 47 -7.26 -12.64 4.19
C LYS A 47 -8.58 -11.91 4.42
N ASN A 48 -8.52 -10.60 4.63
CA ASN A 48 -9.68 -9.75 4.86
C ASN A 48 -9.39 -8.33 4.37
N PRO A 49 -9.84 -7.95 3.16
CA PRO A 49 -9.65 -6.62 2.62
C PRO A 49 -10.80 -5.65 2.93
N PHE A 50 -11.79 -6.05 3.73
CA PHE A 50 -13.02 -5.28 3.95
C PHE A 50 -12.89 -4.19 5.03
N TYR A 51 -11.89 -3.32 4.91
CA TYR A 51 -11.71 -2.16 5.80
C TYR A 51 -12.68 -1.03 5.45
N GLN A 52 -12.82 -0.03 6.32
CA GLN A 52 -13.68 1.11 6.08
C GLN A 52 -13.34 1.83 4.76
N ILE A 53 -14.37 2.10 3.95
CA ILE A 53 -14.28 2.94 2.75
C ILE A 53 -14.09 4.39 3.20
N ARG A 54 -13.15 5.10 2.59
CA ARG A 54 -12.80 6.49 2.96
C ARG A 54 -13.38 7.52 2.01
N TYR A 55 -13.32 7.26 0.70
CA TYR A 55 -13.92 8.06 -0.36
C TYR A 55 -14.14 7.16 -1.58
N ASP A 56 -15.19 7.43 -2.35
CA ASP A 56 -15.63 6.57 -3.46
C ASP A 56 -15.69 5.09 -3.04
N ASP A 57 -14.83 4.24 -3.63
CA ASP A 57 -14.64 2.82 -3.26
C ASP A 57 -13.27 2.53 -2.63
N PHE A 58 -12.48 3.58 -2.38
CA PHE A 58 -11.13 3.44 -1.86
C PHE A 58 -11.14 3.08 -0.39
N ARG A 59 -10.36 2.05 -0.09
CA ARG A 59 -10.02 1.59 1.25
C ARG A 59 -8.54 1.88 1.50
N MET A 60 -8.22 2.08 2.77
CA MET A 60 -6.87 2.41 3.22
C MET A 60 -6.36 1.37 4.21
N LYS A 61 -5.10 0.95 4.05
CA LYS A 61 -4.40 0.10 5.00
C LYS A 61 -3.05 0.72 5.35
N ILE A 62 -2.87 1.04 6.63
CA ILE A 62 -1.63 1.62 7.15
C ILE A 62 -0.55 0.54 7.21
N VAL A 63 0.65 0.88 6.74
CA VAL A 63 1.86 0.08 6.95
C VAL A 63 2.37 0.35 8.37
N LYS A 64 2.24 -0.63 9.27
CA LYS A 64 2.56 -0.43 10.69
C LYS A 64 4.00 0.06 10.87
N LYS A 65 4.18 1.08 11.73
CA LYS A 65 5.47 1.72 12.08
C LYS A 65 6.12 2.54 10.96
N PHE A 66 5.43 2.71 9.83
CA PHE A 66 5.90 3.52 8.72
C PHE A 66 4.79 4.49 8.32
N PRO A 67 5.13 5.71 7.90
CA PRO A 67 4.14 6.68 7.47
C PRO A 67 3.74 6.40 6.03
N TYR A 68 3.23 5.20 5.76
CA TYR A 68 2.80 4.79 4.43
C TYR A 68 1.42 4.15 4.49
N ILE A 69 0.58 4.49 3.53
CA ILE A 69 -0.80 4.02 3.42
C ILE A 69 -0.98 3.38 2.05
N ILE A 70 -1.40 2.11 2.08
CA ILE A 70 -1.80 1.36 0.91
C ILE A 70 -3.23 1.77 0.56
N HIS A 71 -3.40 2.36 -0.62
CA HIS A 71 -4.68 2.73 -1.21
C HIS A 71 -5.11 1.61 -2.16
N TYR A 72 -6.29 1.04 -1.93
CA TYR A 72 -6.76 -0.09 -2.71
C TYR A 72 -8.28 -0.12 -2.84
N ILE A 73 -8.75 -0.85 -3.86
CA ILE A 73 -10.17 -1.17 -4.08
C ILE A 73 -10.32 -2.70 -4.01
N VAL A 74 -11.49 -3.15 -3.59
CA VAL A 74 -11.85 -4.57 -3.50
C VAL A 74 -12.93 -4.87 -4.51
N ASP A 75 -12.69 -5.83 -5.39
CA ASP A 75 -13.70 -6.43 -6.24
C ASP A 75 -14.10 -7.79 -5.63
N GLU A 76 -15.32 -7.85 -5.10
CA GLU A 76 -15.88 -9.02 -4.44
C GLU A 76 -16.23 -10.14 -5.43
N ASN A 77 -16.64 -9.78 -6.64
CA ASN A 77 -17.03 -10.74 -7.68
C ASN A 77 -15.81 -11.52 -8.17
N SER A 78 -14.74 -10.79 -8.50
CA SER A 78 -13.49 -11.39 -8.97
C SER A 78 -12.53 -11.78 -7.84
N LYS A 79 -12.83 -11.44 -6.58
CA LYS A 79 -11.98 -11.61 -5.39
C LYS A 79 -10.58 -11.00 -5.56
N ASN A 80 -10.55 -9.84 -6.19
CA ASN A 80 -9.32 -9.09 -6.42
C ASN A 80 -9.24 -7.89 -5.47
N VAL A 81 -8.03 -7.60 -5.03
CA VAL A 81 -7.67 -6.38 -4.32
C VAL A 81 -6.67 -5.64 -5.20
N THR A 82 -7.11 -4.53 -5.78
CA THR A 82 -6.27 -3.70 -6.65
C THR A 82 -5.64 -2.60 -5.82
N VAL A 83 -4.33 -2.66 -5.65
CA VAL A 83 -3.52 -1.64 -4.97
C VAL A 83 -3.12 -0.58 -5.98
N TYR A 84 -3.61 0.63 -5.76
CA TYR A 84 -3.37 1.79 -6.63
C TYR A 84 -2.14 2.58 -6.25
N GLY A 85 -1.79 2.61 -4.95
CA GLY A 85 -0.63 3.34 -4.46
C GLY A 85 -0.24 2.99 -3.03
N ILE A 86 1.03 3.21 -2.70
CA ILE A 86 1.61 3.10 -1.37
C ILE A 86 2.19 4.47 -1.03
N ARG A 87 1.32 5.36 -0.56
CA ARG A 87 1.62 6.78 -0.42
C ARG A 87 2.15 7.12 0.96
N ASN A 88 3.12 8.02 1.02
CA ASN A 88 3.63 8.54 2.28
C ASN A 88 2.57 9.43 2.95
N SER A 89 2.17 9.10 4.18
CA SER A 89 1.12 9.79 4.93
C SER A 89 1.56 11.16 5.48
N TYR A 90 2.86 11.49 5.41
CA TYR A 90 3.39 12.81 5.77
C TYR A 90 3.61 13.72 4.55
N GLN A 91 3.53 13.20 3.32
CA GLN A 91 3.60 14.05 2.14
C GLN A 91 2.28 14.81 1.98
N ASN A 92 2.36 16.14 1.91
CA ASN A 92 1.19 17.00 1.70
C ASN A 92 0.45 16.61 0.40
N PRO A 93 -0.89 16.53 0.39
CA PRO A 93 -1.66 16.20 -0.81
C PRO A 93 -1.39 17.14 -2.00
N ASP A 94 -0.93 18.36 -1.74
CA ASP A 94 -0.62 19.38 -2.75
C ASP A 94 0.73 19.19 -3.47
N SER A 95 1.58 18.22 -3.08
CA SER A 95 2.85 17.97 -3.78
C SER A 95 2.72 17.07 -5.02
N TYR A 96 1.52 16.58 -5.32
CA TYR A 96 1.29 15.86 -6.58
C TYR A 96 1.17 16.86 -7.73
N PRO A 97 1.83 16.64 -8.89
CA PRO A 97 1.61 17.47 -10.05
C PRO A 97 0.13 17.38 -10.44
N LYS A 98 -0.58 18.49 -10.22
CA LYS A 98 -1.91 18.71 -10.79
C LYS A 98 -1.68 18.77 -12.30
N LYS A 99 -2.30 17.84 -13.02
CA LYS A 99 -2.34 17.84 -14.48
C LYS A 99 -2.98 19.12 -14.99
#